data_AF-A0A2P5BF43-F1
#
_entry.id   AF-A0A2P5BF43-F1
#
_cell.length_a   1.000
_cell.length_b   1.000
_cell.length_c   1.000
_cell.angle_alpha   90.00
_cell.angle_beta   90.00
_cell.angle_gamma   90.00
#
_symmetry.space_group_name_H-M   'P 1'
#
loop_
_entity.id
_entity.type
_entity.pdbx_description
1 polymer ?
#
loop_
_entity_poly.entity_id
_entity_poly.type
_entity_poly.pdbx_seq_one_letter_code
_entity_poly.pdbx_strand_id
1 'polypeptide(L)'
;MQKRIIGFRVVDNKYTAEIIRDRILNIVKEYGIANHIISITLDNTTANTKTIKLLSNLVSSYTRGFLLHQRCACHIINIIIKSGMDVISVYIENIRSAIAYIHASNPRIAEFKRYCIAQRLKPRKF
;
A
#
# COMPACT_ATOMS: atom_id res chain seq x y z
N MET A 1 -9.67 3.26 22.43
CA MET A 1 -9.58 4.19 21.28
C MET A 1 -10.83 4.02 20.43
N GLN A 2 -11.66 5.05 20.27
CA GLN A 2 -12.85 4.98 19.41
C GLN A 2 -12.45 5.28 17.96
N LYS A 3 -12.93 4.48 17.02
CA LYS A 3 -12.71 4.67 15.58
C LYS A 3 -14.06 4.98 14.94
N ARG A 4 -14.14 6.08 14.19
CA ARG A 4 -15.35 6.48 13.48
C ARG A 4 -14.98 6.90 12.06
N ILE A 5 -15.80 6.49 11.11
CA ILE A 5 -15.71 6.96 9.74
C ILE A 5 -16.58 8.22 9.66
N ILE A 6 -15.97 9.36 9.32
CA ILE A 6 -16.64 10.66 9.26
C ILE A 6 -16.97 11.09 7.83
N GLY A 7 -16.45 10.39 6.82
CA GLY A 7 -16.81 10.69 5.43
C GLY A 7 -16.14 9.79 4.42
N PHE A 8 -16.89 9.49 3.36
CA PHE A 8 -16.37 9.04 2.08
C PHE A 8 -16.61 10.17 1.07
N ARG A 9 -15.57 10.58 0.35
CA ARG A 9 -15.66 11.61 -0.68
C ARG A 9 -14.98 11.09 -1.93
N VAL A 10 -15.71 11.12 -3.04
CA VAL A 10 -15.15 10.81 -4.34
C VAL A 10 -14.20 11.95 -4.74
N VAL A 11 -13.02 11.57 -5.19
CA VAL A 11 -12.04 12.48 -5.79
C VAL A 11 -12.04 12.16 -7.27
N ASP A 12 -12.49 13.12 -8.08
CA ASP A 12 -12.52 12.98 -9.54
C ASP A 12 -11.09 12.83 -10.09
N ASN A 13 -10.95 12.45 -11.37
CA ASN A 13 -9.70 11.97 -12.02
C ASN A 13 -8.43 12.83 -11.89
N LYS A 14 -8.49 14.03 -11.29
CA LYS A 14 -7.32 14.85 -10.96
C LYS A 14 -6.97 14.68 -9.48
N TYR A 15 -6.05 13.77 -9.19
CA TYR A 15 -5.51 13.55 -7.84
C TYR A 15 -4.44 14.61 -7.52
N THR A 16 -4.85 15.86 -7.31
CA THR A 16 -3.95 16.95 -6.93
C THR A 16 -4.02 17.23 -5.43
N ALA A 17 -2.95 17.83 -4.91
CA ALA A 17 -2.82 18.11 -3.48
C ALA A 17 -3.92 19.06 -2.97
N GLU A 18 -4.32 20.00 -3.81
CA GLU A 18 -5.34 21.02 -3.56
C GLU A 18 -6.73 20.41 -3.46
N ILE A 19 -7.07 19.49 -4.38
CA ILE A 19 -8.38 18.81 -4.37
C ILE A 19 -8.50 17.96 -3.10
N ILE A 20 -7.46 17.19 -2.74
CA ILE A 20 -7.46 16.36 -1.54
C ILE A 20 -7.57 17.23 -0.28
N ARG A 21 -6.82 18.34 -0.23
CA ARG A 21 -6.93 19.35 0.85
C ARG A 21 -8.37 19.82 0.99
N ASP A 22 -9.03 20.22 -0.09
CA ASP A 22 -10.40 20.74 -0.03
C ASP A 22 -11.40 19.71 0.44
N ARG A 23 -11.27 18.46 -0.02
CA ARG A 23 -12.14 17.37 0.45
C ARG A 23 -11.96 17.13 1.94
N ILE A 24 -10.73 17.10 2.44
CA ILE A 24 -10.45 16.93 3.88
C ILE A 24 -11.01 18.13 4.66
N LEU A 25 -10.73 19.35 4.21
CA LEU A 25 -11.17 20.57 4.90
C LEU A 25 -12.69 20.68 4.97
N ASN A 26 -13.41 20.28 3.92
CA ASN A 26 -14.88 20.27 3.91
C ASN A 26 -15.46 19.33 4.97
N ILE A 27 -14.93 18.11 5.09
CA ILE A 27 -15.34 17.17 6.15
C ILE A 27 -15.02 17.76 7.53
N VAL A 28 -13.82 18.29 7.70
CA VAL A 28 -13.37 18.88 8.97
C VAL A 28 -14.27 20.04 9.40
N LYS A 29 -14.71 20.88 8.45
CA LYS A 29 -15.66 21.98 8.68
C LYS A 29 -17.08 21.48 8.96
N GLU A 30 -17.56 20.51 8.18
CA GLU A 30 -18.90 19.89 8.34
C GLU A 30 -19.11 19.34 9.75
N TYR A 31 -18.06 18.75 10.34
CA TYR A 31 -18.10 18.22 11.71
C TYR A 31 -17.63 19.21 12.79
N GLY A 32 -17.22 20.43 12.42
CA GLY A 32 -16.74 21.44 13.38
C GLY A 32 -15.45 21.07 14.13
N ILE A 33 -14.64 20.16 13.58
CA ILE A 33 -13.45 19.60 14.26
C ILE A 33 -12.14 20.28 13.88
N ALA A 34 -12.16 21.39 13.14
CA ALA A 34 -10.97 22.08 12.63
C ALA A 34 -9.94 22.45 13.72
N ASN A 35 -10.41 22.75 14.94
CA ASN A 35 -9.56 23.11 16.08
C ASN A 35 -9.24 21.93 17.01
N HIS A 36 -9.66 20.72 16.64
CA HIS A 36 -9.56 19.52 17.47
C HIS A 36 -8.73 18.41 16.80
N ILE A 37 -7.94 18.76 15.78
CA ILE A 37 -7.09 17.81 15.05
C ILE A 37 -5.67 17.87 15.60
N ILE A 38 -5.20 16.74 16.12
CA ILE A 38 -3.85 16.60 16.68
C ILE A 38 -2.87 16.12 15.60
N SER A 39 -3.28 15.18 14.76
CA SER A 39 -2.45 14.55 13.74
C SER A 39 -3.26 14.14 12.51
N ILE A 40 -2.65 14.21 11.34
CA ILE A 40 -3.19 13.65 10.08
C ILE A 40 -2.20 12.60 9.57
N THR A 41 -2.69 11.43 9.20
CA THR A 41 -1.89 10.35 8.62
C THR A 41 -2.37 10.11 7.20
N LEU A 42 -1.49 10.29 6.22
CA LEU A 42 -1.72 9.92 4.83
C LEU A 42 -0.64 8.92 4.40
N ASP A 43 -0.85 8.23 3.29
CA ASP A 43 0.21 7.45 2.66
C ASP A 43 1.28 8.36 2.03
N ASN A 44 2.46 7.80 1.81
CA ASN A 44 3.66 8.57 1.43
C ASN A 44 3.74 8.76 -0.09
N THR A 45 2.73 9.44 -0.66
CA THR A 45 2.73 9.88 -2.06
C THR A 45 3.08 11.37 -2.17
N THR A 46 3.57 11.79 -3.34
CA THR A 46 3.93 13.20 -3.59
C THR A 46 2.74 14.14 -3.40
N ALA A 47 1.54 13.74 -3.83
CA ALA A 47 0.32 14.53 -3.66
C ALA A 47 -0.02 14.70 -2.18
N ASN A 48 0.00 13.63 -1.40
CA ASN A 48 -0.34 13.68 0.02
C ASN A 48 0.67 14.41 0.88
N THR A 49 1.96 14.32 0.53
CA THR A 49 3.02 15.14 1.16
C THR A 49 2.76 16.63 0.93
N LYS A 50 2.34 17.02 -0.28
CA LYS A 50 1.95 18.41 -0.57
C LYS A 50 0.65 18.80 0.14
N THR A 51 -0.35 17.93 0.18
CA THR A 51 -1.63 18.15 0.89
C THR A 51 -1.41 18.46 2.37
N ILE A 52 -0.52 17.73 3.05
CA ILE A 52 -0.26 17.96 4.47
C ILE A 52 0.37 19.32 4.71
N LYS A 53 1.30 19.77 3.83
CA LYS A 53 1.85 21.13 3.90
C LYS A 53 0.78 22.22 3.70
N LEU A 54 -0.22 21.95 2.85
CA LEU A 54 -1.33 22.89 2.65
C LEU A 54 -2.29 22.89 3.86
N LEU A 55 -2.52 21.73 4.48
CA LEU A 55 -3.40 21.59 5.64
C LEU A 55 -2.77 22.09 6.94
N SER A 56 -1.44 21.98 7.10
CA SER A 56 -0.75 22.43 8.32
C SER A 56 -0.94 23.91 8.61
N ASN A 57 -1.20 24.72 7.57
CA ASN A 57 -1.45 26.15 7.69
C ASN A 57 -2.92 26.49 7.96
N LEU A 58 -3.84 25.52 7.82
CA LEU A 58 -5.29 25.73 7.85
C LEU A 58 -5.99 25.03 9.02
N VAL A 59 -5.29 24.09 9.67
CA VAL A 59 -5.82 23.29 10.77
C VAL A 59 -5.05 23.65 12.03
N SER A 60 -5.76 24.13 13.05
CA SER A 60 -5.20 24.39 14.36
C SER A 60 -4.89 23.03 15.02
N SER A 61 -3.61 22.77 15.26
CA SER A 61 -3.20 21.70 16.15
C SER A 61 -2.80 22.28 17.49
N TYR A 62 -3.25 21.65 18.58
CA TYR A 62 -2.75 21.89 19.94
C TYR A 62 -1.23 21.75 20.05
N THR A 63 -0.61 21.11 19.05
CA THR A 63 0.82 20.83 18.95
C THR A 63 1.58 21.79 18.02
N ARG A 64 0.99 22.94 17.61
CA ARG A 64 1.60 23.94 16.71
C ARG A 64 2.16 23.33 15.40
N GLY A 65 1.49 22.34 14.83
CA GLY A 65 1.95 21.68 13.60
C GLY A 65 2.84 20.45 13.80
N PHE A 66 3.32 20.17 15.01
CA PHE A 66 4.41 19.19 15.23
C PHE A 66 4.06 17.73 14.87
N LEU A 67 2.79 17.34 15.01
CA LEU A 67 2.33 15.95 14.77
C LEU A 67 1.48 15.80 13.50
N LEU A 68 1.48 16.80 12.61
CA LEU A 68 0.57 16.84 11.46
C LEU A 68 0.95 15.89 10.32
N HIS A 69 2.19 15.36 10.28
CA HIS A 69 2.62 14.42 9.25
C HIS A 69 3.17 13.12 9.86
N GLN A 70 2.33 12.09 9.95
CA GLN A 70 2.78 10.71 10.18
C GLN A 70 2.72 9.93 8.86
N ARG A 71 3.84 9.31 8.47
CA ARG A 71 3.85 8.38 7.32
C ARG A 71 3.16 7.07 7.69
N CYS A 72 2.38 6.53 6.75
CA CYS A 72 1.74 5.23 6.94
C CYS A 72 2.76 4.10 7.12
N ALA A 73 2.71 3.39 8.25
CA ALA A 73 3.60 2.24 8.52
C ALA A 73 3.45 1.13 7.47
N CYS A 74 2.22 0.86 7.00
CA CYS A 74 1.99 -0.12 5.94
C CYS A 74 2.71 0.24 4.64
N HIS A 75 2.81 1.52 4.31
CA HIS A 75 3.55 1.97 3.14
C HIS A 75 5.06 1.78 3.30
N ILE A 76 5.61 2.08 4.48
CA ILE A 76 7.03 1.83 4.79
C ILE A 76 7.34 0.34 4.68
N ILE A 77 6.50 -0.51 5.26
CA ILE A 77 6.61 -1.97 5.17
C ILE A 77 6.55 -2.42 3.70
N ASN A 78 5.63 -1.87 2.90
CA ASN A 78 5.53 -2.18 1.48
C ASN A 78 6.81 -1.81 0.70
N ILE A 79 7.45 -0.68 1.00
CA ILE A 79 8.74 -0.31 0.40
C ILE A 79 9.83 -1.33 0.78
N ILE A 80 9.93 -1.68 2.06
CA ILE A 80 10.91 -2.66 2.55
C ILE A 80 10.72 -4.01 1.86
N ILE A 81 9.48 -4.49 1.79
CA ILE A 81 9.15 -5.76 1.12
C ILE A 81 9.51 -5.68 -0.36
N LYS A 82 9.12 -4.62 -1.08
CA LYS A 82 9.46 -4.46 -2.50
C LYS A 82 10.97 -4.50 -2.74
N SER A 83 11.73 -3.76 -1.94
CA SER A 83 13.19 -3.78 -2.04
C SER A 83 13.78 -5.17 -1.79
N GLY A 84 13.26 -5.91 -0.80
CA GLY A 84 13.65 -7.30 -0.58
C GLY A 84 13.26 -8.23 -1.73
N MET A 85 12.07 -8.03 -2.31
CA MET A 85 11.57 -8.78 -3.46
C MET A 85 12.42 -8.54 -4.71
N ASP A 86 12.90 -7.32 -4.92
CA ASP A 86 13.78 -6.99 -6.05
C ASP A 86 15.10 -7.77 -5.98
N VAL A 87 15.66 -7.97 -4.78
CA VAL A 87 16.88 -8.77 -4.57
C VAL A 87 16.65 -10.24 -4.94
N ILE A 88 15.47 -10.80 -4.62
CA ILE A 88 15.15 -12.21 -4.92
C ILE A 88 14.41 -12.41 -6.25
N SER A 89 14.19 -11.34 -7.01
CA SER A 89 13.39 -11.35 -8.24
C SER A 89 13.90 -12.36 -9.25
N VAL A 90 15.22 -12.48 -9.42
CA VAL A 90 15.85 -13.44 -10.32
C VAL A 90 15.49 -14.89 -9.95
N TYR A 91 15.51 -15.23 -8.67
CA TYR A 91 15.13 -16.57 -8.21
C TYR A 91 13.63 -16.84 -8.42
N ILE A 92 12.80 -15.83 -8.17
CA ILE A 92 11.35 -15.92 -8.43
C ILE A 92 11.09 -16.17 -9.91
N GLU A 93 11.75 -15.44 -10.81
CA GLU A 93 11.57 -15.62 -12.25
C GLU A 93 12.11 -16.96 -12.75
N ASN A 94 13.20 -17.46 -12.17
CA ASN A 94 13.69 -18.81 -12.46
C ASN A 94 12.67 -19.89 -12.04
N ILE A 95 12.10 -19.76 -10.83
CA ILE A 95 11.06 -20.68 -10.34
C ILE A 95 9.81 -20.60 -11.23
N ARG A 96 9.36 -19.39 -11.57
CA ARG A 96 8.21 -19.19 -12.47
C ARG A 96 8.44 -19.82 -13.84
N SER A 97 9.63 -19.61 -14.40
CA SER A 97 10.02 -20.19 -15.69
C SER A 97 10.06 -21.72 -15.64
N ALA A 98 10.58 -22.31 -14.56
CA ALA A 98 10.58 -23.75 -14.34
C ALA A 98 9.16 -24.32 -14.22
N ILE A 99 8.29 -23.66 -13.43
CA ILE A 99 6.88 -24.04 -13.30
C ILE A 99 6.18 -23.95 -14.66
N ALA A 100 6.36 -22.84 -15.39
CA ALA A 100 5.79 -22.66 -16.72
C ALA A 100 6.25 -23.75 -17.69
N TYR A 101 7.53 -24.12 -17.67
CA TYR A 101 8.06 -25.22 -18.47
C TYR A 101 7.40 -26.56 -18.15
N ILE A 102 7.28 -26.90 -16.86
CA ILE A 102 6.67 -28.16 -16.39
C ILE A 102 5.20 -28.22 -16.82
N HIS A 103 4.47 -27.11 -16.69
CA HIS A 103 3.05 -27.03 -17.01
C HIS A 103 2.74 -26.83 -18.49
N ALA A 104 3.75 -26.61 -19.35
CA ALA A 104 3.54 -26.38 -20.78
C ALA A 104 2.90 -27.57 -21.51
N SER A 105 3.00 -28.80 -20.99
CA SER A 105 2.37 -29.96 -21.61
C SER A 105 2.14 -31.13 -20.64
N ASN A 106 1.12 -31.95 -20.94
CA ASN A 106 0.80 -33.15 -20.14
C ASN A 106 1.99 -34.14 -20.00
N PRO A 107 2.81 -34.40 -21.04
CA PRO A 107 4.00 -35.24 -20.91
C PRO A 107 5.01 -34.72 -19.87
N ARG A 108 5.26 -33.40 -19.85
CA ARG A 108 6.22 -32.79 -18.91
C ARG A 108 5.72 -32.87 -17.47
N ILE A 109 4.42 -32.66 -17.25
CA ILE A 109 3.80 -32.86 -15.94
C ILE A 109 3.96 -34.32 -15.48
N ALA A 110 3.73 -35.28 -16.38
CA ALA A 110 3.88 -36.71 -16.07
C ALA A 110 5.33 -37.12 -15.80
N GLU A 111 6.28 -36.54 -16.51
CA GLU A 111 7.72 -36.71 -16.28
C GLU A 111 8.15 -36.12 -14.93
N PHE A 112 7.77 -34.89 -14.63
CA PHE A 112 8.05 -34.26 -13.34
C PHE A 112 7.45 -35.05 -12.18
N LYS A 113 6.21 -35.56 -12.33
CA LYS A 113 5.59 -36.45 -11.34
C LYS A 113 6.41 -37.70 -11.07
N ARG A 114 6.94 -38.34 -12.13
CA ARG A 114 7.81 -39.52 -12.01
C ARG A 114 9.11 -39.18 -11.28
N TYR A 115 9.74 -38.05 -11.63
CA TYR A 115 10.94 -37.56 -10.95
C TYR A 115 10.71 -37.33 -9.45
N CYS A 116 9.62 -36.65 -9.06
CA CYS A 116 9.29 -36.46 -7.64
C CYS A 116 9.15 -37.78 -6.89
N ILE A 117 8.46 -38.77 -7.46
CA ILE A 117 8.30 -40.10 -6.85
C ILE A 117 9.66 -40.79 -6.66
N ALA A 118 10.54 -40.73 -7.66
CA ALA A 118 11.88 -41.29 -7.57
C ALA A 118 12.72 -40.63 -6.46
N GLN A 119 12.56 -39.33 -6.25
CA GLN A 119 13.20 -38.58 -5.16
C GLN A 119 12.48 -38.71 -3.81
N ARG A 120 11.45 -39.57 -3.71
CA ARG A 120 10.60 -39.72 -2.51
C ARG A 120 9.91 -38.42 -2.07
N LEU A 121 9.66 -37.51 -3.01
CA LEU A 121 8.95 -36.26 -2.81
C LEU A 121 7.49 -36.39 -3.27
N LYS A 122 6.56 -35.78 -2.53
CA LYS A 122 5.15 -35.73 -2.93
C LYS A 122 4.96 -34.73 -4.07
N PRO A 123 4.50 -35.15 -5.27
CA PRO A 123 4.24 -34.22 -6.36
C PRO A 123 3.11 -33.26 -5.95
N ARG A 124 3.40 -31.96 -5.88
CA ARG A 124 2.38 -30.92 -5.69
C ARG A 124 1.78 -30.56 -7.06
N LYS A 125 0.45 -30.47 -7.11
CA LYS A 125 -0.24 -29.76 -8.19
C LYS A 125 -0.22 -28.28 -7.82
N PHE A 126 0.32 -27.44 -8.68
CA PHE A 126 0.21 -25.99 -8.61
C PHE A 126 -0.98 -25.54 -9.46
#